data_AF-A0A3B8V7W1-F1
#
_entry.id   AF-A0A3B8V7W1-F1
#
_cell.length_a   1.000
_cell.length_b   1.000
_cell.length_c   1.000
_cell.angle_alpha   90.00
_cell.angle_beta   90.00
_cell.angle_gamma   90.00
#
_symmetry.space_group_name_H-M   'P 1'
#
loop_
_entity.id
_entity.type
_entity.pdbx_description
1 polymer ?
#
loop_
_entity_poly.entity_id
_entity_poly.type
_entity_poly.pdbx_seq_one_letter_code
_entity_poly.pdbx_strand_id
1 'polypeptide(L)'
;MLDGNLGKIATIAWREFRHTALTKSFLFGAVALPLLMGAGLLLFPLLIASQSEPLEGTIAVVDPTGRFAPTFDALVIERQERDGSAEAKDVMKRLGIDDRTGFISQGLAQAGESPYGEVSATGFTSNDEETIERLKAEARDGDWLAVAVVPARQIESAPTSDEDLPDIELFLPRSTSPGHTNDLEGLVRSATVRTRFIAAGEDFEQ
;
A
#
# COMPACT_ATOMS: atom_id res chain seq x y z
N MET A 1 -22.85 48.27 -43.35
CA MET A 1 -22.44 49.26 -42.32
C MET A 1 -22.55 48.65 -40.93
N LEU A 2 -21.67 47.70 -40.58
CA LEU A 2 -21.59 47.10 -39.23
C LEU A 2 -20.15 47.03 -38.70
N ASP A 3 -19.16 47.08 -39.60
CA ASP A 3 -17.75 46.85 -39.26
C ASP A 3 -17.08 48.02 -38.51
N GLY A 4 -17.54 49.26 -38.75
CA GLY A 4 -16.98 50.45 -38.10
C GLY A 4 -17.29 50.57 -36.61
N ASN A 5 -18.38 49.94 -36.13
CA ASN A 5 -18.75 49.95 -34.71
C ASN A 5 -18.08 48.83 -33.92
N LEU A 6 -17.86 47.66 -34.51
CA LEU A 6 -17.11 46.58 -33.86
C LEU A 6 -15.67 46.99 -33.56
N GLY A 7 -14.99 47.68 -34.50
CA GLY A 7 -13.63 48.17 -34.27
C GLY A 7 -13.53 49.15 -33.09
N LYS A 8 -14.54 50.01 -32.91
CA LYS A 8 -14.61 50.94 -31.78
C LYS A 8 -14.85 50.21 -30.46
N ILE A 9 -15.78 49.25 -30.45
CA ILE A 9 -16.07 48.43 -29.26
C ILE A 9 -14.84 47.62 -28.85
N ALA A 10 -14.15 46.97 -29.80
CA ALA A 10 -12.93 46.22 -29.53
C ALA A 10 -11.81 47.11 -28.96
N THR A 11 -11.67 48.34 -29.47
CA THR A 11 -10.66 49.30 -28.98
C THR A 11 -10.96 49.75 -27.55
N ILE A 12 -12.22 50.03 -27.23
CA ILE A 12 -12.66 50.41 -25.87
C ILE A 12 -12.45 49.24 -24.90
N ALA A 13 -12.90 48.04 -25.30
CA ALA A 13 -12.74 46.81 -24.52
C ALA A 13 -11.27 46.48 -24.25
N TRP A 14 -10.39 46.61 -25.26
CA TRP A 14 -8.95 46.38 -25.09
C TRP A 14 -8.31 47.36 -24.11
N ARG A 15 -8.67 48.64 -24.19
CA ARG A 15 -8.19 49.66 -23.25
C ARG A 15 -8.60 49.32 -21.82
N GLU A 16 -9.86 48.96 -21.61
CA GLU A 16 -10.40 48.64 -20.27
C GLU A 16 -9.86 47.32 -19.71
N PHE A 17 -9.69 46.31 -20.59
CA PHE A 17 -9.03 45.05 -20.25
C PHE A 17 -7.57 45.29 -19.84
N ARG A 18 -6.83 46.14 -20.56
CA ARG A 18 -5.42 46.43 -20.24
C ARG A 18 -5.26 47.03 -18.84
N HIS A 19 -6.17 47.91 -18.42
CA HIS A 19 -6.09 48.56 -17.12
C HIS A 19 -6.56 47.68 -15.95
N THR A 20 -7.37 46.65 -16.22
CA THR A 20 -7.91 45.75 -15.19
C THR A 20 -7.13 44.44 -15.09
N ALA A 21 -6.91 43.76 -16.22
CA ALA A 21 -6.40 42.38 -16.27
C ALA A 21 -4.90 42.29 -16.59
N LEU A 22 -4.29 43.30 -17.21
CA LEU A 22 -2.84 43.31 -17.51
C LEU A 22 -1.99 43.93 -16.40
N THR A 23 -2.55 44.10 -15.20
CA THR A 23 -1.78 44.52 -14.04
C THR A 23 -0.89 43.37 -13.57
N LYS A 24 0.30 43.71 -13.05
CA LYS A 24 1.26 42.69 -12.57
C LYS A 24 0.64 41.77 -11.52
N SER A 25 -0.17 42.33 -10.62
CA SER A 25 -0.85 41.59 -9.56
C SER A 25 -1.94 40.65 -10.11
N PHE A 26 -2.73 41.11 -11.08
CA PHE A 26 -3.74 40.25 -11.71
C PHE A 26 -3.10 39.10 -12.47
N LEU A 27 -2.06 39.37 -13.26
CA LEU A 27 -1.38 38.33 -14.03
C LEU A 27 -0.71 37.30 -13.12
N PHE A 28 -0.12 37.75 -12.00
CA PHE A 28 0.42 36.84 -10.98
C PHE A 28 -0.66 35.97 -10.35
N GLY A 29 -1.79 36.56 -9.93
CA GLY A 29 -2.91 35.78 -9.38
C GLY A 29 -3.56 34.84 -10.40
N ALA A 30 -3.74 35.29 -11.64
CA ALA A 30 -4.44 34.53 -12.68
C ALA A 30 -3.58 33.43 -13.32
N VAL A 31 -2.25 33.55 -13.30
CA VAL A 31 -1.34 32.59 -13.95
C VAL A 31 -0.47 31.87 -12.94
N ALA A 32 0.18 32.59 -12.01
CA ALA A 32 1.10 31.94 -11.07
C ALA A 32 0.36 31.07 -10.05
N LEU A 33 -0.83 31.49 -9.57
CA LEU A 33 -1.59 30.69 -8.60
C LEU A 33 -2.08 29.37 -9.22
N PRO A 34 -2.71 29.31 -10.41
CA PRO A 34 -3.06 28.03 -11.03
C PRO A 34 -1.86 27.16 -11.37
N LEU A 35 -0.74 27.74 -11.79
CA LEU A 35 0.50 26.99 -12.04
C LEU A 35 1.05 26.38 -10.75
N LEU A 36 1.04 27.12 -9.64
CA LEU A 36 1.48 26.62 -8.34
C LEU A 36 0.54 25.54 -7.83
N MET A 37 -0.78 25.72 -7.97
CA MET A 37 -1.75 24.67 -7.64
C MET A 37 -1.58 23.43 -8.52
N GLY A 38 -1.35 23.58 -9.82
CA GLY A 38 -1.10 22.47 -10.74
C GLY A 38 0.22 21.75 -10.41
N ALA A 39 1.28 22.49 -10.11
CA ALA A 39 2.54 21.93 -9.64
C ALA A 39 2.37 21.20 -8.31
N GLY A 40 1.59 21.77 -7.39
CA GLY A 40 1.20 21.12 -6.14
C GLY A 40 0.47 19.81 -6.38
N LEU A 41 -0.52 19.79 -7.27
CA LEU A 41 -1.26 18.56 -7.62
C LEU A 41 -0.34 17.46 -8.17
N LEU A 42 0.67 17.84 -8.97
CA LEU A 42 1.64 16.89 -9.54
C LEU A 42 2.68 16.41 -8.52
N LEU A 43 3.11 17.29 -7.60
CA LEU A 43 4.14 16.99 -6.60
C LEU A 43 3.58 16.39 -5.31
N PHE A 44 2.30 16.57 -5.03
CA PHE A 44 1.66 16.09 -3.80
C PHE A 44 1.71 14.57 -3.64
N PRO A 45 1.46 13.74 -4.69
CA PRO A 45 1.65 12.29 -4.60
C PRO A 45 3.09 11.91 -4.25
N LEU A 46 4.07 12.59 -4.86
CA LEU A 46 5.50 12.35 -4.60
C LEU A 46 5.89 12.64 -3.14
N LEU A 47 5.31 13.68 -2.53
CA LEU A 47 5.53 14.03 -1.13
C LEU A 47 4.87 13.04 -0.15
N ILE A 48 3.77 12.40 -0.54
CA ILE A 48 3.12 11.36 0.28
C ILE A 48 3.87 10.04 0.16
N ALA A 49 4.29 9.66 -1.05
CA ALA A 49 5.02 8.42 -1.30
C ALA A 49 6.32 8.33 -0.48
N SER A 50 7.01 9.46 -0.24
CA SER A 50 8.27 9.48 0.51
C SER A 50 8.16 9.28 2.03
N GLN A 51 6.95 9.16 2.60
CA GLN A 51 6.75 9.11 4.06
C GLN A 51 6.75 7.69 4.64
N SER A 52 6.66 6.67 3.81
CA SER A 52 6.64 5.27 4.25
C SER A 52 7.75 4.53 3.52
N GLU A 53 8.86 4.27 4.21
CA GLU A 53 9.84 3.32 3.69
C GLU A 53 9.12 1.98 3.50
N PRO A 54 9.15 1.39 2.29
CA PRO A 54 8.41 0.16 2.02
C PRO A 54 8.81 -0.92 3.02
N LEU A 55 7.83 -1.69 3.49
CA LEU A 55 8.12 -2.83 4.36
C LEU A 55 8.84 -3.90 3.53
N GLU A 56 10.16 -4.02 3.70
CA GLU A 56 11.01 -4.95 2.94
C GLU A 56 11.78 -5.88 3.87
N GLY A 57 11.83 -7.17 3.53
CA GLY A 57 12.61 -8.17 4.26
C GLY A 57 11.84 -9.46 4.53
N THR A 58 12.38 -10.28 5.43
CA THR A 58 11.88 -11.63 5.66
C THR A 58 11.40 -11.81 7.09
N ILE A 59 10.25 -12.45 7.27
CA ILE A 59 9.76 -12.92 8.56
C ILE A 59 10.23 -14.36 8.79
N ALA A 60 10.69 -14.65 9.99
CA ALA A 60 10.91 -16.03 10.43
C ALA A 60 9.60 -16.59 10.96
N VAL A 61 9.20 -17.77 10.49
CA VAL A 61 7.96 -18.42 10.91
C VAL A 61 8.29 -19.76 11.54
N VAL A 62 7.98 -19.93 12.82
CA VAL A 62 8.00 -21.22 13.49
C VAL A 62 6.63 -21.86 13.34
N ASP A 63 6.53 -22.85 12.46
CA ASP A 63 5.31 -23.60 12.14
C ASP A 63 5.63 -25.09 12.00
N PRO A 64 5.23 -25.94 12.96
CA PRO A 64 5.45 -27.38 12.90
C PRO A 64 4.83 -28.07 11.67
N THR A 65 3.80 -27.47 11.07
CA THR A 65 3.09 -28.05 9.93
C THR A 65 3.78 -27.75 8.59
N GLY A 66 4.63 -26.71 8.56
CA GLY A 66 5.32 -26.24 7.35
C GLY A 66 4.40 -25.63 6.28
N ARG A 67 3.14 -25.35 6.60
CA ARG A 67 2.13 -24.86 5.63
C ARG A 67 2.01 -23.34 5.60
N PHE A 68 2.40 -22.67 6.68
CA PHE A 68 2.19 -21.24 6.83
C PHE A 68 3.06 -20.41 5.88
N ALA A 69 4.38 -20.63 5.88
CA ALA A 69 5.33 -19.86 5.07
C ALA A 69 4.96 -19.78 3.56
N PRO A 70 4.69 -20.90 2.86
CA PRO A 70 4.29 -20.82 1.45
C PRO A 70 2.93 -20.14 1.24
N THR A 71 2.01 -20.27 2.21
CA THR A 71 0.70 -19.60 2.15
C THR A 71 0.83 -18.09 2.36
N PHE A 72 1.75 -17.69 3.23
CA PHE A 72 2.10 -16.29 3.48
C PHE A 72 2.68 -15.64 2.22
N ASP A 73 3.67 -16.26 1.59
CA ASP A 73 4.29 -15.73 0.37
C ASP A 73 3.26 -15.57 -0.76
N ALA A 74 2.40 -16.57 -0.97
CA ALA A 74 1.33 -16.48 -1.96
C ALA A 74 0.35 -15.33 -1.67
N LEU A 75 0.06 -15.07 -0.39
CA LEU A 75 -0.82 -13.98 0.03
C LEU A 75 -0.18 -12.60 -0.17
N VAL A 76 1.12 -12.45 0.09
CA VAL A 76 1.84 -11.19 -0.13
C VAL A 76 1.83 -10.84 -1.61
N ILE A 77 2.15 -11.80 -2.49
CA ILE A 77 2.15 -11.60 -3.95
C ILE A 77 0.74 -11.16 -4.42
N GLU A 78 -0.31 -11.84 -3.97
CA GLU A 78 -1.68 -11.50 -4.33
C GLU A 78 -2.09 -10.10 -3.85
N ARG A 79 -1.70 -9.71 -2.64
CA ARG A 79 -1.97 -8.35 -2.13
C ARG A 79 -1.23 -7.28 -2.89
N GLN A 80 0.03 -7.52 -3.23
CA GLN A 80 0.82 -6.56 -4.01
C GLN A 80 0.16 -6.27 -5.37
N GLU A 81 -0.34 -7.31 -6.04
CA GLU A 81 -1.09 -7.17 -7.29
C GLU A 81 -2.42 -6.42 -7.11
N ARG A 82 -3.17 -6.74 -6.05
CA ARG A 82 -4.46 -6.08 -5.77
C ARG A 82 -4.30 -4.61 -5.39
N ASP A 83 -3.40 -4.30 -4.47
CA ASP A 83 -3.25 -2.97 -3.88
C ASP A 83 -2.64 -1.98 -4.87
N GLY A 84 -1.66 -2.40 -5.68
CA GLY A 84 -1.15 -1.59 -6.79
C GLY A 84 -2.26 -1.21 -7.79
N SER A 85 -3.19 -2.14 -8.04
CA SER A 85 -4.35 -1.87 -8.91
C SER A 85 -5.40 -0.94 -8.26
N ALA A 86 -5.57 -1.02 -6.94
CA ALA A 86 -6.53 -0.22 -6.19
C ALA A 86 -6.07 1.23 -6.05
N GLU A 87 -4.79 1.45 -5.73
CA GLU A 87 -4.20 2.78 -5.66
C GLU A 87 -4.23 3.49 -7.01
N ALA A 88 -3.88 2.78 -8.08
CA ALA A 88 -4.00 3.31 -9.43
C ALA A 88 -5.43 3.79 -9.72
N LYS A 89 -6.45 2.97 -9.43
CA LYS A 89 -7.85 3.34 -9.60
C LYS A 89 -8.26 4.56 -8.77
N ASP A 90 -7.77 4.65 -7.54
CA ASP A 90 -8.11 5.75 -6.63
C ASP A 90 -7.50 7.08 -7.08
N VAL A 91 -6.26 7.07 -7.57
CA VAL A 91 -5.60 8.23 -8.18
C VAL A 91 -6.35 8.66 -9.44
N MET A 92 -6.72 7.73 -10.31
CA MET A 92 -7.48 8.04 -11.53
C MET A 92 -8.85 8.68 -11.24
N LYS A 93 -9.55 8.17 -10.23
CA LYS A 93 -10.83 8.73 -9.77
C LYS A 93 -10.67 10.16 -9.25
N ARG A 94 -9.61 10.45 -8.48
CA ARG A 94 -9.34 11.80 -7.96
C ARG A 94 -8.97 12.80 -9.06
N LEU A 95 -8.29 12.34 -10.10
CA LEU A 95 -7.94 13.16 -11.26
C LEU A 95 -9.09 13.31 -12.28
N GLY A 96 -10.21 12.59 -12.09
CA GLY A 96 -11.34 12.58 -13.02
C GLY A 96 -11.00 11.96 -14.38
N ILE A 97 -9.99 11.09 -14.43
CA ILE A 97 -9.53 10.43 -15.65
C ILE A 97 -10.32 9.12 -15.82
N ASP A 98 -11.08 9.02 -16.90
CA ASP A 98 -11.83 7.82 -17.28
C ASP A 98 -10.94 6.90 -18.13
N ASP A 99 -10.39 5.83 -17.54
CA ASP A 99 -9.52 4.88 -18.24
C ASP A 99 -10.32 3.82 -19.01
N ARG A 100 -10.92 4.22 -20.12
CA ARG A 100 -11.67 3.28 -20.96
C ARG A 100 -10.82 2.17 -21.56
N THR A 101 -9.50 2.31 -21.54
CA THR A 101 -8.55 1.43 -22.22
C THR A 101 -7.66 0.61 -21.28
N GLY A 102 -7.67 0.86 -19.98
CA GLY A 102 -6.86 0.16 -18.97
C GLY A 102 -5.35 0.47 -18.99
N PHE A 103 -4.86 1.17 -20.01
CA PHE A 103 -3.42 1.45 -20.16
C PHE A 103 -2.87 2.43 -19.14
N ILE A 104 -3.65 3.43 -18.75
CA ILE A 104 -3.19 4.47 -17.82
C ILE A 104 -3.14 3.89 -16.40
N SER A 105 -4.17 3.14 -16.01
CA SER A 105 -4.25 2.43 -14.74
C SER A 105 -3.15 1.38 -14.60
N GLN A 106 -2.86 0.61 -15.65
CA GLN A 106 -1.78 -0.39 -15.62
C GLN A 106 -0.39 0.25 -15.52
N GLY A 107 -0.15 1.35 -16.25
CA GLY A 107 1.10 2.11 -16.13
C GLY A 107 1.29 2.76 -14.75
N LEU A 108 0.20 3.24 -14.14
CA LEU A 108 0.23 3.79 -12.77
C LEU A 108 0.39 2.70 -11.71
N ALA A 109 -0.29 1.57 -11.85
CA ALA A 109 -0.18 0.44 -10.93
C ALA A 109 1.22 -0.18 -10.92
N GLN A 110 1.91 -0.12 -12.06
CA GLN A 110 3.29 -0.61 -12.21
C GLN A 110 4.34 0.43 -11.78
N ALA A 111 3.96 1.71 -11.68
CA ALA A 111 4.81 2.81 -11.23
C ALA A 111 4.58 3.19 -9.75
N GLY A 112 3.44 2.80 -9.17
CA GLY A 112 3.19 2.91 -7.74
C GLY A 112 3.99 1.84 -7.01
N GLU A 113 4.97 2.26 -6.22
CA GLU A 113 5.55 1.38 -5.19
C GLU A 113 4.41 0.97 -4.25
N SER A 114 4.15 -0.33 -4.16
CA SER A 114 3.21 -0.85 -3.17
C SER A 114 3.70 -0.45 -1.77
N PRO A 115 2.81 -0.05 -0.84
CA PRO A 115 3.20 0.18 0.56
C PRO A 115 3.82 -1.07 1.21
N TYR A 116 3.58 -2.25 0.62
CA TYR A 116 4.30 -3.49 0.90
C TYR A 116 5.47 -3.62 -0.09
N GLY A 117 6.70 -3.51 0.41
CA GLY A 117 7.88 -3.90 -0.36
C GLY A 117 7.94 -5.43 -0.55
N GLU A 118 9.12 -5.97 -0.80
CA GLU A 118 9.32 -7.41 -0.92
C GLU A 118 9.33 -8.06 0.48
N VAL A 119 8.16 -8.48 0.97
CA VAL A 119 8.01 -9.25 2.22
C VAL A 119 7.92 -10.73 1.92
N SER A 120 8.75 -11.55 2.56
CA SER A 120 8.74 -13.01 2.42
C SER A 120 8.76 -13.74 3.76
N ALA A 121 8.42 -15.02 3.78
CA ALA A 121 8.47 -15.87 4.97
C ALA A 121 9.49 -17.01 4.82
N THR A 122 10.35 -17.18 5.83
CA THR A 122 11.17 -18.38 5.99
C THR A 122 10.58 -19.29 7.05
N GLY A 123 10.20 -20.50 6.65
CA GLY A 123 9.59 -21.49 7.55
C GLY A 123 10.60 -22.34 8.32
N PHE A 124 10.36 -22.51 9.61
CA PHE A 124 11.07 -23.38 10.53
C PHE A 124 10.08 -24.38 11.13
N THR A 125 10.27 -25.67 10.84
CA THR A 125 9.38 -26.75 11.32
C THR A 125 9.67 -27.19 12.75
N SER A 126 10.77 -26.72 13.34
CA SER A 126 11.18 -27.07 14.69
C SER A 126 10.57 -26.10 15.69
N ASN A 127 9.83 -26.61 16.69
CA ASN A 127 9.19 -25.82 17.74
C ASN A 127 9.88 -25.93 19.10
N ASP A 128 11.15 -26.30 19.11
CA ASP A 128 11.96 -26.29 20.33
C ASP A 128 12.24 -24.86 20.80
N GLU A 129 12.30 -24.71 22.12
CA GLU A 129 12.57 -23.44 22.78
C GLU A 129 13.89 -22.81 22.34
N GLU A 130 14.91 -23.64 22.04
CA GLU A 130 16.22 -23.18 21.60
C GLU A 130 16.15 -22.46 20.24
N THR A 131 15.40 -23.02 19.29
CA THR A 131 15.16 -22.41 17.98
C THR A 131 14.37 -21.12 18.13
N ILE A 132 13.31 -21.12 18.94
CA ILE A 132 12.48 -19.94 19.18
C ILE A 132 13.31 -18.80 19.81
N GLU A 133 14.08 -19.09 20.86
CA GLU A 133 14.91 -18.09 21.53
C GLU A 133 16.05 -17.56 20.64
N ARG A 134 16.65 -18.43 19.80
CA ARG A 134 17.61 -18.01 18.78
C ARG A 134 16.97 -17.02 17.80
N LEU A 135 15.82 -17.37 17.22
CA LEU A 135 15.13 -16.51 16.25
C LEU A 135 14.71 -15.17 16.88
N LYS A 136 14.24 -15.17 18.13
CA LYS A 136 13.95 -13.93 18.87
C LYS A 136 15.19 -13.07 19.07
N ALA A 137 16.37 -13.66 19.29
CA ALA A 137 17.62 -12.92 19.41
C ALA A 137 18.02 -12.30 18.07
N GLU A 138 18.01 -13.08 16.99
CA GLU A 138 18.28 -12.61 15.62
C GLU A 138 17.32 -11.47 15.21
N ALA A 139 16.04 -11.55 15.57
CA ALA A 139 15.08 -10.47 15.32
C ALA A 139 15.37 -9.20 16.14
N ARG A 140 15.93 -9.32 17.35
CA ARG A 140 16.36 -8.13 18.11
C ARG A 140 17.56 -7.44 17.48
N ASP A 141 18.43 -8.22 16.83
CA ASP A 141 19.61 -7.73 16.12
C ASP A 141 19.27 -7.18 14.73
N GLY A 142 18.06 -7.47 14.23
CA GLY A 142 17.51 -6.93 12.98
C GLY A 142 17.61 -7.87 11.79
N ASP A 143 17.96 -9.14 12.00
CA ASP A 143 18.09 -10.15 10.92
C ASP A 143 16.73 -10.57 10.35
N TRP A 144 15.66 -10.39 11.13
CA TRP A 144 14.28 -10.70 10.74
C TRP A 144 13.37 -9.48 10.92
N LEU A 145 12.43 -9.28 9.99
CA LEU A 145 11.36 -8.28 10.15
C LEU A 145 10.45 -8.60 11.34
N ALA A 146 10.20 -9.88 11.56
CA ALA A 146 9.46 -10.40 12.69
C ALA A 146 9.71 -11.91 12.84
N VAL A 147 9.42 -12.43 14.03
CA VAL A 147 9.34 -13.87 14.29
C VAL A 147 7.90 -14.20 14.66
N ALA A 148 7.23 -14.99 13.83
CA ALA A 148 5.90 -15.50 14.10
C ALA A 148 5.98 -16.94 14.61
N VAL A 149 5.49 -17.18 15.84
CA VAL A 149 5.34 -18.53 16.39
C VAL A 149 3.89 -18.94 16.20
N VAL A 150 3.67 -19.90 15.30
CA VAL A 150 2.34 -20.37 14.91
C VAL A 150 2.14 -21.80 15.42
N PRO A 151 1.37 -22.01 16.49
CA PRO A 151 1.09 -23.35 16.99
C PRO A 151 0.35 -24.21 15.96
N ALA A 152 0.67 -25.50 15.85
CA ALA A 152 0.01 -26.41 14.91
C ALA A 152 -1.52 -26.45 15.07
N ARG A 153 -2.02 -26.33 16.30
CA ARG A 153 -3.47 -26.25 16.59
C ARG A 153 -4.15 -25.02 15.98
N GLN A 154 -3.41 -23.93 15.76
CA GLN A 154 -3.92 -22.76 15.04
C GLN A 154 -4.01 -22.99 13.53
N ILE A 155 -3.58 -24.13 12.99
CA ILE A 155 -3.66 -24.47 11.56
C ILE A 155 -4.57 -25.68 11.33
N GLU A 156 -4.48 -26.68 12.20
CA GLU A 156 -5.15 -27.99 12.01
C GLU A 156 -6.61 -28.04 12.47
N SER A 157 -7.05 -27.15 13.35
CA SER A 157 -8.40 -27.23 13.93
C SER A 157 -9.47 -26.68 12.99
N ALA A 158 -10.43 -27.53 12.62
CA ALA A 158 -11.72 -27.10 12.08
C ALA A 158 -12.56 -26.43 13.20
N PRO A 159 -13.35 -25.38 12.89
CA PRO A 159 -14.07 -24.59 13.89
C PRO A 159 -15.29 -25.35 14.41
N THR A 160 -15.10 -26.37 15.25
CA THR A 160 -16.21 -27.16 15.81
C THR A 160 -16.31 -27.14 17.33
N SER A 161 -15.50 -26.36 18.04
CA SER A 161 -15.66 -26.21 19.49
C SER A 161 -15.14 -24.86 19.98
N ASP A 162 -15.84 -24.28 20.97
CA ASP A 162 -15.41 -23.15 21.81
C ASP A 162 -14.17 -23.51 22.67
N GLU A 163 -13.20 -24.25 22.11
CA GLU A 163 -11.92 -24.53 22.76
C GLU A 163 -10.98 -23.36 22.53
N ASP A 164 -10.39 -22.87 23.62
CA ASP A 164 -9.34 -21.84 23.58
C ASP A 164 -8.17 -22.32 22.72
N LEU A 165 -8.02 -21.73 21.54
CA LEU A 165 -6.88 -21.98 20.67
C LEU A 165 -5.65 -21.23 21.21
N PRO A 166 -4.45 -21.84 21.18
CA PRO A 166 -3.24 -21.19 21.69
C PRO A 166 -2.88 -19.97 20.84
N ASP A 167 -2.59 -18.83 21.48
CA ASP A 167 -2.31 -17.58 20.77
C ASP A 167 -1.12 -17.69 19.79
N ILE A 168 -1.18 -16.90 18.73
CA ILE A 168 -0.05 -16.71 17.82
C ILE A 168 0.82 -15.61 18.40
N GLU A 169 2.10 -15.89 18.62
CA GLU A 169 3.04 -14.91 19.15
C GLU A 169 3.80 -14.26 18.00
N LEU A 170 3.78 -12.93 17.94
CA LEU A 170 4.53 -12.15 16.96
C LEU A 170 5.58 -11.31 17.69
N PHE A 171 6.85 -11.61 17.44
CA PHE A 171 7.97 -10.86 17.98
C PHE A 171 8.50 -9.89 16.93
N LEU A 172 8.57 -8.62 17.32
CA LEU A 172 8.97 -7.53 16.43
C LEU A 172 10.29 -6.92 16.94
N PRO A 173 11.22 -6.57 16.04
CA PRO A 173 12.38 -5.74 16.36
C PRO A 173 11.96 -4.41 17.01
N ARG A 174 12.85 -3.82 17.81
CA ARG A 174 12.58 -2.51 18.44
C ARG A 174 12.55 -1.35 17.43
N SER A 175 13.14 -1.54 16.26
CA SER A 175 13.16 -0.58 15.16
C SER A 175 11.86 -0.54 14.36
N THR A 176 10.94 -1.52 14.55
CA THR A 176 9.71 -1.59 13.77
C THR A 176 8.78 -0.42 14.08
N SER A 177 8.35 0.29 13.03
CA SER A 177 7.43 1.40 13.17
C SER A 177 6.00 0.91 13.54
N PRO A 178 5.17 1.72 14.23
CA PRO A 178 3.80 1.32 14.54
C PRO A 178 2.93 1.00 13.32
N GLY A 179 3.22 1.62 12.16
CA GLY A 179 2.55 1.30 10.90
C GLY A 179 2.87 -0.12 10.45
N HIS A 180 4.16 -0.43 10.35
CA HIS A 180 4.66 -1.75 9.96
C HIS A 180 4.20 -2.86 10.91
N THR A 181 4.06 -2.58 12.21
CA THR A 181 3.48 -3.54 13.17
C THR A 181 2.06 -3.94 12.78
N ASN A 182 1.18 -2.98 12.48
CA ASN A 182 -0.21 -3.28 12.10
C ASN A 182 -0.27 -4.05 10.77
N ASP A 183 0.62 -3.71 9.83
CA ASP A 183 0.70 -4.36 8.52
C ASP A 183 1.14 -5.82 8.66
N LEU A 184 2.18 -6.09 9.44
CA LEU A 184 2.67 -7.44 9.74
C LEU A 184 1.63 -8.27 10.49
N GLU A 185 0.96 -7.70 11.50
CA GLU A 185 -0.13 -8.37 12.21
C GLU A 185 -1.29 -8.74 11.25
N GLY A 186 -1.64 -7.82 10.36
CA GLY A 186 -2.67 -8.04 9.35
C GLY A 186 -2.30 -9.15 8.36
N LEU A 187 -1.05 -9.19 7.90
CA LEU A 187 -0.51 -10.24 7.03
C LEU A 187 -0.51 -11.60 7.73
N VAL A 188 0.05 -11.69 8.94
CA VAL A 188 0.12 -12.93 9.71
C VAL A 188 -1.28 -13.47 9.99
N ARG A 189 -2.22 -12.61 10.43
CA ARG A 189 -3.61 -13.00 10.65
C ARG A 189 -4.27 -13.56 9.39
N SER A 190 -4.09 -12.88 8.26
CA SER A 190 -4.70 -13.29 6.99
C SER A 190 -4.10 -14.60 6.50
N ALA A 191 -2.78 -14.78 6.64
CA ALA A 191 -2.09 -16.01 6.31
C ALA A 191 -2.54 -17.17 7.21
N THR A 192 -2.74 -16.95 8.52
CA THR A 192 -3.31 -17.96 9.42
C THR A 192 -4.68 -18.43 8.95
N VAL A 193 -5.60 -17.49 8.65
CA VAL A 193 -6.95 -17.82 8.18
C VAL A 193 -6.89 -18.63 6.89
N ARG A 194 -6.09 -18.19 5.92
CA ARG A 194 -5.93 -18.90 4.64
C ARG A 194 -5.31 -20.29 4.83
N THR A 195 -4.29 -20.40 5.68
CA THR A 195 -3.62 -21.69 5.96
C THR A 195 -4.58 -22.68 6.62
N ARG A 196 -5.43 -22.23 7.55
CA ARG A 196 -6.50 -23.07 8.13
C ARG A 196 -7.49 -23.54 7.07
N PHE A 197 -7.91 -22.62 6.21
CA PHE A 197 -8.89 -22.91 5.18
C PHE A 197 -8.38 -23.98 4.21
N ILE A 198 -7.12 -23.83 3.75
CA ILE A 198 -6.41 -24.83 2.95
C ILE A 198 -6.27 -26.15 3.72
N ALA A 199 -5.94 -26.09 5.02
CA ALA A 199 -5.78 -27.28 5.85
C ALA A 199 -7.09 -28.06 6.06
N ALA A 200 -8.24 -27.38 6.07
CA ALA A 200 -9.56 -27.97 6.14
C ALA A 200 -10.02 -28.62 4.81
N GLY A 201 -9.28 -28.41 3.72
CA GLY A 201 -9.62 -28.94 2.39
C GLY A 201 -10.75 -28.19 1.70
N GLU A 202 -11.07 -26.97 2.16
CA GLU A 202 -12.01 -26.08 1.50
C GLU A 202 -11.25 -25.16 0.50
N ASP A 203 -11.87 -24.83 -0.62
CA ASP A 203 -11.26 -24.03 -1.70
C ASP A 203 -11.59 -22.53 -1.56
N PHE A 204 -10.57 -21.67 -1.44
CA PHE A 204 -10.68 -20.27 -0.95
C PHE A 204 -11.40 -19.33 -1.95
N GLU A 205 -11.80 -19.83 -3.11
CA GLU A 205 -12.38 -19.07 -4.22
C GLU A 205 -13.92 -19.17 -4.37
N GLN A 206 -14.66 -19.46 -3.29
CA GLN A 206 -16.14 -19.33 -3.28
C GLN A 206 -16.63 -18.07 -2.56
#